data_AF-A0A7Y1GIJ8-F1
#
_entry.id   AF-A0A7Y1GIJ8-F1
#
_cell.length_a   1.000
_cell.length_b   1.000
_cell.length_c   1.000
_cell.angle_alpha   90.00
_cell.angle_beta   90.00
_cell.angle_gamma   90.00
#
_symmetry.space_group_name_H-M   'P 1'
#
loop_
_entity.id
_entity.type
_entity.pdbx_description
1 polymer ?
#
loop_
_entity_poly.entity_id
_entity_poly.type
_entity_poly.pdbx_seq_one_letter_code
_entity_poly.pdbx_strand_id
1 'polypeptide(L)' 'MNSPASEADEYLMMQAAHWCIRLREADCSLDERQAFEDWLQSDPSHAFEYAKMLEAWDLTGHLAPSGPTY' A
#
# COMPACT_ATOMS: atom_id res chain seq x y z
N MET A 1 -5.39 13.06 -23.59
CA MET A 1 -4.85 11.73 -23.90
C MET A 1 -4.48 11.10 -22.56
N ASN A 2 -5.43 10.41 -21.92
CA ASN A 2 -5.16 9.66 -20.71
C ASN A 2 -4.94 8.23 -21.18
N SER A 3 -3.70 7.76 -21.25
CA SER A 3 -3.47 6.33 -21.42
C SER A 3 -4.02 5.68 -20.14
N PRO A 4 -4.98 4.75 -20.22
CA PRO A 4 -5.30 3.97 -19.05
C PRO A 4 -3.99 3.26 -18.68
N ALA A 5 -3.60 3.34 -17.42
CA ALA A 5 -2.70 2.35 -16.88
C ALA A 5 -3.18 0.97 -17.37
N SER A 6 -2.29 0.09 -17.78
CA SER A 6 -2.70 -1.25 -18.22
C SER A 6 -3.55 -1.90 -17.12
N GLU A 7 -4.52 -2.74 -17.48
CA GLU A 7 -5.35 -3.44 -16.49
C GLU A 7 -4.52 -4.18 -15.43
N ALA A 8 -3.31 -4.62 -15.82
CA ALA A 8 -2.31 -5.20 -14.92
C ALA A 8 -1.75 -4.22 -13.88
N ASP A 9 -1.50 -2.97 -14.26
CA ASP A 9 -1.05 -1.91 -13.35
C ASP A 9 -2.17 -1.49 -12.38
N GLU A 10 -3.41 -1.39 -12.85
CA GLU A 10 -4.57 -1.16 -11.99
C GLU A 10 -4.76 -2.29 -10.97
N TYR A 11 -4.68 -3.54 -11.43
CA TYR A 11 -4.74 -4.70 -10.55
C TYR A 11 -3.60 -4.71 -9.52
N LEU A 12 -2.42 -4.24 -9.93
CA LEU A 12 -1.27 -4.13 -9.04
C LEU A 12 -1.48 -3.08 -7.95
N MET A 13 -1.94 -1.88 -8.34
CA MET A 13 -2.32 -0.80 -7.43
C MET A 13 -3.36 -1.26 -6.41
N MET A 14 -4.38 -1.99 -6.86
CA MET A 14 -5.44 -2.52 -6.00
C MET A 14 -4.91 -3.54 -4.99
N GLN A 15 -4.03 -4.45 -5.41
CA GLN A 15 -3.39 -5.42 -4.51
C GLN A 15 -2.50 -4.73 -3.46
N ALA A 16 -1.70 -3.75 -3.87
CA ALA A 16 -0.86 -2.96 -2.98
C ALA A 16 -1.71 -2.24 -1.91
N ALA A 17 -2.81 -1.60 -2.33
CA ALA A 17 -3.74 -0.94 -1.42
C ALA A 17 -4.41 -1.92 -0.44
N HIS A 18 -4.80 -3.11 -0.91
CA HIS A 18 -5.35 -4.16 -0.07
C HIS A 18 -4.36 -4.60 1.02
N TRP A 19 -3.10 -4.87 0.65
CA TRP A 19 -2.05 -5.23 1.61
C TRP A 19 -1.74 -4.11 2.60
N CYS A 20 -1.77 -2.84 2.17
CA CYS A 20 -1.59 -1.69 3.05
C CYS A 20 -2.61 -1.65 4.19
N ILE A 21 -3.86 -1.99 3.92
CA ILE A 21 -4.91 -2.09 4.94
C ILE A 21 -4.65 -3.32 5.80
N ARG A 22 -4.49 -4.48 5.17
CA ARG A 22 -4.42 -5.77 5.88
C ARG A 22 -3.25 -5.87 6.85
N LEU A 23 -2.06 -5.40 6.46
CA LEU A 23 -0.87 -5.40 7.32
C LEU A 23 -0.95 -4.43 8.50
N ARG A 24 -1.86 -3.45 8.43
CA ARG A 24 -2.11 -2.46 9.47
C ARG A 24 -3.22 -2.88 10.42
N GLU A 25 -3.98 -3.92 10.08
CA GLU A 25 -4.97 -4.51 10.99
C GLU A 25 -4.26 -5.30 12.10
N ALA A 26 -4.75 -5.14 13.33
CA ALA A 26 -4.18 -5.82 14.51
C ALA A 26 -4.39 -7.36 14.46
N ASP A 27 -5.35 -7.82 13.67
CA ASP A 27 -5.71 -9.22 13.50
C ASP A 27 -4.94 -9.91 12.35
N CYS A 28 -3.96 -9.22 11.75
CA CYS A 28 -3.17 -9.77 10.65
C CYS A 28 -2.41 -11.04 11.09
N SER A 29 -2.76 -12.16 10.47
CA SER A 29 -2.22 -13.48 10.77
C SER A 29 -0.84 -13.70 10.13
N LEU A 30 -0.08 -14.65 10.66
CA LEU A 30 1.22 -15.04 10.09
C LEU A 30 1.10 -15.55 8.65
N ASP A 31 0.02 -16.27 8.33
CA ASP A 31 -0.28 -16.76 6.98
C ASP A 31 -0.40 -15.60 5.97
N GLU A 32 -1.03 -14.51 6.38
CA GLU A 32 -1.27 -13.33 5.54
C GLU A 32 0.00 -12.51 5.34
N ARG A 33 0.83 -12.40 6.38
CA ARG A 33 2.19 -11.87 6.24
C ARG A 33 3.01 -12.69 5.27
N GLN A 34 2.94 -14.02 5.35
CA GLN A 34 3.68 -14.88 4.44
C GLN A 34 3.20 -14.75 3.00
N ALA A 35 1.88 -14.66 2.78
CA ALA A 35 1.29 -14.42 1.47
C ALA A 35 1.67 -13.06 0.89
N PHE A 36 1.79 -12.03 1.74
CA PHE A 36 2.31 -10.72 1.34
C PHE A 36 3.78 -10.79 0.93
N GLU A 37 4.61 -11.50 1.69
CA GLU A 37 6.02 -11.70 1.35
C GLU A 37 6.19 -12.45 0.03
N ASP A 38 5.41 -13.51 -0.21
CA ASP A 38 5.39 -14.25 -1.48
C ASP A 38 4.96 -13.35 -2.64
N TRP A 39 3.91 -12.55 -2.43
CA TRP A 39 3.46 -11.56 -3.41
C TRP A 39 4.57 -10.55 -3.73
N LEU A 40 5.27 -10.00 -2.74
CA LEU A 40 6.38 -9.06 -2.95
C LEU A 40 7.56 -9.70 -3.70
N GLN A 41 7.85 -10.98 -3.44
CA GLN A 41 8.95 -11.69 -4.09
C GLN A 41 8.61 -12.14 -5.52
N SER A 42 7.32 -12.22 -5.84
CA SER A 42 6.84 -12.65 -7.16
C SER A 42 7.25 -11.69 -8.28
N ASP A 43 7.17 -10.37 -8.05
CA ASP A 43 7.56 -9.37 -9.04
C ASP A 43 8.10 -8.08 -8.39
N PRO A 44 9.22 -7.51 -8.88
CA PRO A 44 9.77 -6.27 -8.34
C PRO A 44 8.83 -5.06 -8.47
N SER A 45 7.88 -5.07 -9.40
CA SER A 45 6.86 -4.03 -9.54
C SER A 45 5.91 -4.00 -8.34
N HIS A 46 5.67 -5.15 -7.69
CA HIS A 46 4.85 -5.24 -6.49
C HIS A 46 5.45 -4.45 -5.33
N ALA A 47 6.77 -4.56 -5.14
CA ALA A 47 7.49 -3.78 -4.14
C ALA A 47 7.43 -2.27 -4.44
N PHE A 48 7.55 -1.89 -5.72
CA PHE A 48 7.46 -0.49 -6.12
C PHE A 48 6.07 0.11 -5.87
N GLU A 49 5.01 -0.61 -6.27
CA GLU A 49 3.64 -0.11 -6.09
C GLU A 49 3.22 -0.06 -4.63
N TYR A 50 3.63 -1.07 -3.85
CA TYR A 50 3.41 -1.07 -2.40
C TYR A 50 4.14 0.10 -1.71
N ALA A 51 5.38 0.41 -2.11
CA ALA A 51 6.10 1.56 -1.57
C ALA A 51 5.37 2.88 -1.81
N LYS A 52 4.81 3.10 -3.02
CA LYS A 52 4.00 4.29 -3.33
C LYS A 52 2.77 4.40 -2.43
N MET A 53 2.09 3.30 -2.17
CA MET A 53 0.91 3.28 -1.28
C MET A 53 1.30 3.58 0.17
N LEU A 54 2.47 3.11 0.62
CA LEU A 54 3.02 3.45 1.93
C LEU A 54 3.37 4.93 2.04
N GLU A 55 4.01 5.52 1.03
CA GLU A 55 4.33 6.95 1.01
C GLU A 55 3.07 7.81 1.09
N ALA A 56 2.03 7.48 0.32
CA ALA A 56 0.74 8.16 0.41
C ALA A 56 0.15 8.08 1.82
N TRP A 57 0.23 6.91 2.46
CA TRP A 57 -0.27 6.72 3.83
C TRP A 57 0.55 7.48 4.88
N ASP A 58 1.87 7.48 4.76
CA ASP A 58 2.76 8.26 5.64
C ASP A 58 2.41 9.75 5.54
N LEU A 59 2.26 10.29 4.32
CA LEU A 59 1.85 11.68 4.11
C LEU A 59 0.51 12.02 4.80
N THR A 60 -0.45 11.09 4.86
CA THR A 60 -1.71 11.31 5.59
C THR A 60 -1.53 11.33 7.11
N GLY A 61 -0.58 10.56 7.65
CA GLY A 61 -0.27 10.52 9.08
C GLY A 61 0.49 11.76 9.58
N HIS A 62 1.24 12.43 8.70
CA HIS A 62 1.97 13.66 9.02
C HIS A 62 1.10 14.92 9.04
N LEU A 63 -0.18 14.81 8.67
CA LEU A 63 -1.19 15.81 8.99
C LEU A 63 -1.52 15.73 10.49
N ALA A 64 -0.53 16.03 11.35
CA ALA A 64 -0.82 16.42 12.71
C ALA A 64 -1.85 17.56 12.64
N PRO A 65 -2.96 17.51 13.40
CA PRO A 65 -3.89 18.61 13.44
C PRO A 65 -3.09 19.83 13.92
N SER A 66 -2.78 20.73 12.99
CA SER A 66 -2.16 22.00 13.31
C SER A 66 -3.20 22.82 14.08
N GLY A 67 -3.27 22.64 15.39
CA GLY A 67 -3.88 23.61 16.28
C GLY A 67 -4.32 23.08 17.65
N PRO A 68 -4.38 23.95 18.67
CA PRO A 68 -4.03 25.38 18.66
C PRO A 68 -2.75 25.66 19.46
N THR A 69 -1.87 26.50 18.92
CA THR A 69 -1.01 27.32 19.78
C THR A 69 -1.89 28.48 20.25
N TYR A 70 -2.52 28.31 21.41
CA TYR A 70 -2.94 29.31 22.41
C TYR A 70 -4.28 28.96 23.06
#